data_AF-A0A7G9YDY3-F1
#
_entry.id   AF-A0A7G9YDY3-F1
#
_cell.length_a   1.000
_cell.length_b   1.000
_cell.length_c   1.000
_cell.angle_alpha   90.00
_cell.angle_beta   90.00
_cell.angle_gamma   90.00
#
_symmetry.space_group_name_H-M   'P 1'
#
loop_
_entity.id
_entity.type
_entity.pdbx_description
1 polymer ?
#
loop_
_entity_poly.entity_id
_entity_poly.type
_entity_poly.pdbx_seq_one_letter_code
_entity_poly.pdbx_strand_id
1 'polypeptide(L)'
;MDTQQKYDEAEYFLEMMKENIEDRQKFRYNLSAFVSAARSVTFVLKKEFSKNPDLDEWYCKKQMQMKRDKLFKFFKNKRDYVIHKKGTIDTRAEISETINLPITVSVSFEAIGIKADGTTKNEEYSESPDKLKLVAKPNNTEKTKIRWFFRDWSEPDGDVVTLCERYIKKLKIMVEEAENKFGKAKAPQKRLTYK
;
A
#
# COMPACT_ATOMS: atom_id res chain seq x y z
N MET A 1 23.11 1.41 -16.34
CA MET A 1 22.22 1.68 -15.19
C MET A 1 23.07 1.77 -13.95
N ASP A 2 23.05 2.92 -13.30
CA ASP A 2 23.64 3.12 -11.98
C ASP A 2 22.62 2.78 -10.87
N THR A 3 23.05 2.87 -9.62
CA THR A 3 22.27 2.51 -8.44
C THR A 3 21.04 3.38 -8.29
N GLN A 4 21.17 4.69 -8.53
CA GLN A 4 20.07 5.64 -8.45
C GLN A 4 18.99 5.30 -9.48
N GLN A 5 19.37 5.08 -10.75
CA GLN A 5 18.41 4.65 -11.78
C GLN A 5 17.68 3.36 -11.40
N LYS A 6 18.37 2.40 -10.76
CA LYS A 6 17.73 1.14 -10.31
C LYS A 6 16.79 1.33 -9.13
N TYR A 7 17.12 2.26 -8.24
CA TYR A 7 16.21 2.70 -7.19
C TYR A 7 14.96 3.36 -7.80
N ASP A 8 15.14 4.29 -8.74
CA ASP A 8 14.04 5.01 -9.39
C ASP A 8 13.10 4.06 -10.16
N GLU A 9 13.64 3.03 -10.82
CA GLU A 9 12.82 1.99 -11.46
C GLU A 9 11.97 1.21 -10.44
N ALA A 10 12.53 0.89 -9.28
CA ALA A 10 11.77 0.25 -8.21
C ALA A 10 10.67 1.18 -7.69
N GLU A 11 10.97 2.47 -7.51
CA GLU A 11 10.00 3.48 -7.07
C GLU A 11 8.87 3.66 -8.09
N TYR A 12 9.20 3.70 -9.38
CA TYR A 12 8.23 3.73 -10.47
C TYR A 12 7.22 2.57 -10.38
N PHE A 13 7.68 1.34 -10.19
CA PHE A 13 6.76 0.20 -10.08
C PHE A 13 5.90 0.22 -8.82
N LEU A 14 6.37 0.86 -7.74
CA LEU A 14 5.54 1.09 -6.55
C LEU A 14 4.40 2.07 -6.86
N GLU A 15 4.69 3.15 -7.56
CA GLU A 15 3.66 4.13 -7.96
C GLU A 15 2.65 3.50 -8.95
N MET A 16 3.12 2.74 -9.94
CA MET A 16 2.24 1.99 -10.84
C MET A 16 1.36 0.97 -10.09
N MET A 17 1.84 0.41 -8.98
CA MET A 17 1.06 -0.49 -8.14
C MET A 17 -0.08 0.25 -7.41
N LYS A 18 0.17 1.48 -6.94
CA LYS A 18 -0.82 2.35 -6.29
C LYS A 18 -1.88 2.84 -7.28
N GLU A 19 -1.46 3.27 -8.46
CA GLU A 19 -2.37 3.73 -9.52
C GLU A 19 -3.30 2.62 -10.01
N ASN A 20 -2.83 1.37 -9.99
CA ASN A 20 -3.57 0.21 -10.47
C ASN A 20 -4.04 -0.69 -9.30
N ILE A 21 -4.32 -0.10 -8.14
CA ILE A 21 -4.71 -0.84 -6.91
C ILE A 21 -5.98 -1.68 -7.08
N GLU A 22 -6.89 -1.23 -7.96
CA GLU A 22 -8.17 -1.89 -8.24
C GLU A 22 -8.06 -2.98 -9.32
N ASP A 23 -7.13 -2.83 -10.26
CA ASP A 23 -6.87 -3.83 -11.30
C ASP A 23 -5.94 -4.91 -10.75
N ARG A 24 -6.54 -6.02 -10.29
CA ARG A 24 -5.82 -7.16 -9.72
C ARG A 24 -4.67 -7.65 -10.59
N GLN A 25 -4.83 -7.66 -11.91
CA GLN A 25 -3.81 -8.22 -12.79
C GLN A 25 -2.62 -7.26 -12.90
N LYS A 26 -2.89 -5.98 -13.18
CA LYS A 26 -1.85 -4.95 -13.23
C LYS A 26 -1.15 -4.79 -11.89
N PHE A 27 -1.89 -4.79 -10.78
CA PHE A 27 -1.33 -4.75 -9.43
C PHE A 27 -0.29 -5.86 -9.22
N ARG A 28 -0.62 -7.10 -9.59
CA ARG A 28 0.29 -8.26 -9.41
C ARG A 28 1.52 -8.17 -10.31
N TYR A 29 1.38 -7.67 -11.54
CA TYR A 29 2.51 -7.45 -12.44
C TYR A 29 3.45 -6.38 -11.88
N ASN A 30 2.90 -5.24 -11.46
CA ASN A 30 3.66 -4.14 -10.86
C ASN A 30 4.34 -4.57 -9.55
N LEU A 31 3.66 -5.36 -8.71
CA LEU A 31 4.26 -5.93 -7.50
C LEU A 31 5.44 -6.85 -7.81
N SER A 32 5.31 -7.73 -8.81
CA SER A 32 6.40 -8.61 -9.23
C SER A 32 7.60 -7.81 -9.77
N ALA A 33 7.31 -6.79 -10.58
CA ALA A 33 8.33 -5.89 -11.13
C ALA A 33 9.03 -5.09 -10.02
N PHE A 34 8.28 -4.52 -9.08
CA PHE A 34 8.79 -3.83 -7.89
C PHE A 34 9.74 -4.71 -7.09
N VAL A 35 9.31 -5.92 -6.69
CA VAL A 35 10.13 -6.82 -5.87
C VAL A 35 11.43 -7.19 -6.60
N SER A 36 11.35 -7.38 -7.91
CA SER A 36 12.51 -7.69 -8.74
C SER A 36 13.49 -6.52 -8.82
N ALA A 37 12.99 -5.31 -9.15
CA ALA A 37 13.78 -4.09 -9.26
C ALA A 37 14.41 -3.70 -7.92
N ALA A 38 13.62 -3.64 -6.84
CA ALA A 38 14.07 -3.27 -5.50
C ALA A 38 15.19 -4.20 -4.98
N ARG A 39 15.08 -5.51 -5.22
CA ARG A 39 16.12 -6.48 -4.84
C ARG A 39 17.42 -6.30 -5.62
N SER A 40 17.35 -5.84 -6.86
CA SER A 40 18.54 -5.57 -7.68
C SER A 40 19.28 -4.30 -7.31
N VAL A 41 18.66 -3.36 -6.60
CA VAL A 41 19.32 -2.12 -6.13
C VAL A 41 20.63 -2.43 -5.40
N THR A 42 20.62 -3.36 -4.44
CA THR A 42 21.82 -3.66 -3.64
C THR A 42 22.92 -4.36 -4.46
N PHE A 43 22.55 -5.11 -5.50
CA PHE A 43 23.50 -5.73 -6.42
C PHE A 43 24.16 -4.70 -7.34
N VAL A 44 23.35 -3.76 -7.87
CA VAL A 44 23.86 -2.65 -8.69
C VAL A 44 24.76 -1.75 -7.84
N LEU A 45 24.36 -1.44 -6.60
CA LEU A 45 25.17 -0.71 -5.63
C LEU A 45 26.54 -1.34 -5.41
N LYS A 46 26.57 -2.64 -5.11
CA LYS A 46 27.86 -3.34 -4.93
C LYS A 46 28.72 -3.29 -6.19
N LYS A 47 28.10 -3.43 -7.36
CA LYS A 47 28.82 -3.39 -8.65
C LYS A 47 29.38 -2.00 -8.95
N GLU A 48 28.58 -0.95 -8.76
CA GLU A 48 28.94 0.43 -9.04
C GLU A 48 30.13 0.88 -8.19
N PHE A 49 30.11 0.61 -6.89
CA PHE A 49 31.16 1.02 -5.97
C PHE A 49 32.28 -0.03 -5.81
N SER A 50 32.29 -1.09 -6.61
CA SER A 50 33.21 -2.25 -6.46
C SER A 50 34.70 -1.91 -6.48
N LYS A 51 35.08 -0.76 -7.04
CA LYS A 51 36.46 -0.27 -7.07
C LYS A 51 36.90 0.41 -5.77
N ASN A 52 35.98 0.68 -4.85
CA ASN A 52 36.32 1.30 -3.58
C ASN A 52 36.73 0.24 -2.56
N PRO A 53 37.97 0.26 -2.03
CA PRO A 53 38.47 -0.76 -1.11
C PRO A 53 37.70 -0.82 0.21
N ASP A 54 37.08 0.28 0.63
CA ASP A 54 36.32 0.37 1.88
C ASP A 54 34.87 -0.14 1.73
N LEU A 55 34.46 -0.52 0.51
CA LEU A 55 33.10 -0.98 0.22
C LEU A 55 32.80 -2.30 0.96
N ASP A 56 33.71 -3.26 0.89
CA ASP A 56 33.43 -4.62 1.37
C ASP A 56 33.18 -4.63 2.88
N GLU A 57 33.97 -3.89 3.67
CA GLU A 57 33.78 -3.79 5.12
C GLU A 57 32.43 -3.12 5.45
N TRP A 58 32.11 -2.00 4.79
CA TRP A 58 30.85 -1.30 5.00
C TRP A 58 29.64 -2.14 4.58
N TYR A 59 29.71 -2.77 3.42
CA TYR A 59 28.63 -3.58 2.88
C TYR A 59 28.43 -4.85 3.71
N CYS A 60 29.48 -5.45 4.25
CA CYS A 60 29.38 -6.57 5.20
C CYS A 60 28.55 -6.18 6.43
N LYS A 61 28.82 -5.01 7.02
CA LYS A 61 28.02 -4.47 8.15
C LYS A 61 26.55 -4.27 7.74
N LYS A 62 26.29 -3.70 6.56
CA LYS A 62 24.93 -3.52 6.03
C LYS A 62 24.22 -4.85 5.77
N GLN A 63 24.93 -5.87 5.27
CA GLN A 63 24.38 -7.21 5.13
C GLN A 63 23.99 -7.83 6.46
N MET A 64 24.76 -7.63 7.53
CA MET A 64 24.38 -8.09 8.87
C MET A 64 23.11 -7.39 9.37
N GLN A 65 22.97 -6.08 9.12
CA GLN A 65 21.75 -5.33 9.44
C GLN A 65 20.54 -5.87 8.66
N MET A 66 20.66 -6.03 7.34
CA MET A 66 19.61 -6.62 6.50
C MET A 66 19.24 -8.04 6.91
N LYS A 67 20.23 -8.85 7.34
CA LYS A 67 20.00 -10.21 7.86
C LYS A 67 19.31 -10.22 9.23
N ARG A 68 19.25 -9.12 9.96
CA ARG A 68 18.49 -9.02 11.23
C ARG A 68 17.10 -8.43 11.00
N ASP A 69 16.98 -7.58 9.99
CA ASP A 69 15.73 -6.91 9.63
C ASP A 69 14.70 -7.87 9.00
N LYS A 70 13.52 -7.97 9.62
CA LYS A 70 12.45 -8.86 9.17
C LYS A 70 11.93 -8.52 7.77
N LEU A 71 11.86 -7.23 7.43
CA LEU A 71 11.35 -6.76 6.13
C LEU A 71 12.32 -7.15 5.01
N PHE A 72 13.62 -6.95 5.21
CA PHE A 72 14.64 -7.39 4.26
C PHE A 72 14.64 -8.92 4.07
N LYS A 73 14.51 -9.70 5.14
CA LYS A 73 14.37 -11.17 5.05
C LYS A 73 13.15 -11.56 4.22
N PHE A 74 12.02 -10.92 4.47
CA PHE A 74 10.78 -11.21 3.78
C PHE A 74 10.88 -10.95 2.28
N PHE A 75 11.29 -9.74 1.87
CA PHE A 75 11.44 -9.40 0.45
C PHE A 75 12.54 -10.21 -0.25
N LYS A 76 13.56 -10.67 0.47
CA LYS A 76 14.54 -11.64 -0.07
C LYS A 76 13.83 -12.94 -0.48
N ASN A 77 13.06 -13.54 0.42
CA ASN A 77 12.36 -14.80 0.17
C ASN A 77 11.32 -14.66 -0.95
N LYS A 78 10.64 -13.50 -1.04
CA LYS A 78 9.68 -13.23 -2.12
C LYS A 78 10.28 -13.25 -3.50
N ARG A 79 11.46 -12.64 -3.68
CA ARG A 79 12.17 -12.71 -4.96
C ARG A 79 12.58 -14.13 -5.31
N ASP A 80 13.06 -14.91 -4.35
CA ASP A 80 13.46 -16.29 -4.63
C ASP A 80 12.26 -17.13 -5.09
N TYR A 81 11.07 -16.86 -4.55
CA TYR A 81 9.83 -17.42 -5.05
C TYR A 81 9.50 -16.98 -6.49
N VAL A 82 9.53 -15.68 -6.79
CA VAL A 82 9.24 -15.14 -8.13
C VAL A 82 10.20 -15.68 -9.18
N ILE A 83 11.50 -15.68 -8.89
CA ILE A 83 12.54 -16.01 -9.87
C ILE A 83 12.76 -17.51 -10.00
N HIS A 84 12.75 -18.26 -8.90
CA HIS A 84 13.11 -19.69 -8.94
C HIS A 84 11.91 -20.65 -8.93
N LYS A 85 10.74 -20.22 -8.45
CA LYS A 85 9.55 -21.09 -8.38
C LYS A 85 8.49 -20.78 -9.44
N LYS A 86 8.76 -19.86 -10.39
CA LYS A 86 7.83 -19.38 -11.44
C LYS A 86 6.43 -19.01 -10.89
N GLY A 87 6.35 -18.67 -9.61
CA GLY A 87 5.09 -18.43 -8.94
C GLY A 87 4.74 -16.95 -8.94
N THR A 88 3.48 -16.63 -9.18
CA THR A 88 2.94 -15.29 -8.90
C THR A 88 2.95 -15.04 -7.40
N ILE A 89 3.36 -13.85 -6.96
CA ILE A 89 3.28 -13.47 -5.53
C ILE A 89 1.81 -13.63 -5.08
N ASP A 90 1.63 -14.40 -4.01
CA ASP A 90 0.31 -14.69 -3.46
C ASP A 90 -0.13 -13.54 -2.53
N THR A 91 -1.22 -12.88 -2.93
CA THR A 91 -1.81 -11.75 -2.22
C THR A 91 -3.31 -12.00 -2.04
N ARG A 92 -3.84 -11.51 -0.92
CA ARG A 92 -5.27 -11.46 -0.63
C ARG A 92 -5.74 -10.01 -0.72
N ALA A 93 -6.86 -9.78 -1.40
CA ALA A 93 -7.54 -8.49 -1.36
C ALA A 93 -8.53 -8.44 -0.20
N GLU A 94 -8.59 -7.31 0.46
CA GLU A 94 -9.64 -6.92 1.40
C GLU A 94 -10.35 -5.70 0.82
N ILE A 95 -11.67 -5.79 0.72
CA ILE A 95 -12.53 -4.79 0.11
C ILE A 95 -13.37 -4.19 1.25
N SER A 96 -13.26 -2.88 1.47
CA SER A 96 -14.09 -2.17 2.43
C SER A 96 -15.12 -1.31 1.69
N GLU A 97 -16.40 -1.54 1.99
CA GLU A 97 -17.53 -0.78 1.47
C GLU A 97 -18.34 -0.20 2.63
N THR A 98 -18.66 1.09 2.55
CA THR A 98 -19.59 1.77 3.45
C THR A 98 -20.92 1.92 2.75
N ILE A 99 -21.99 1.37 3.31
CA ILE A 99 -23.34 1.50 2.74
C ILE A 99 -24.16 2.43 3.65
N ASN A 100 -24.57 3.58 3.11
CA ASN A 100 -25.47 4.51 3.79
C ASN A 100 -26.92 4.16 3.40
N LEU A 101 -27.71 3.64 4.33
CA LEU A 101 -29.13 3.32 4.13
C LEU A 101 -30.01 4.31 4.92
N PRO A 102 -30.96 5.01 4.28
CA PRO A 102 -31.95 5.78 5.02
C PRO A 102 -32.96 4.81 5.68
N ILE A 103 -33.19 4.97 6.98
CA ILE A 103 -34.28 4.29 7.70
C ILE A 103 -35.42 5.28 7.99
N THR A 104 -36.66 4.81 7.85
CA THR A 104 -37.85 5.56 8.25
C THR A 104 -38.38 5.00 9.56
N VAL A 105 -38.61 5.87 10.54
CA VAL A 105 -39.18 5.51 11.85
C VAL A 105 -40.59 6.06 11.93
N SER A 106 -41.57 5.18 12.16
CA SER A 106 -42.95 5.56 12.46
C SER A 106 -43.19 5.47 13.96
N VAL A 107 -43.86 6.46 14.53
CA VAL A 107 -44.28 6.46 15.94
C VAL A 107 -45.80 6.36 15.98
N SER A 108 -46.31 5.40 16.75
CA SER A 108 -47.73 5.28 17.10
C SER A 108 -47.91 5.54 18.59
N PHE A 109 -48.91 6.32 18.97
CA PHE A 109 -49.28 6.51 20.36
C PHE A 109 -50.79 6.37 20.54
N GLU A 110 -51.20 5.72 21.63
CA GLU A 110 -52.59 5.64 22.06
C GLU A 110 -52.84 6.69 23.14
N ALA A 111 -53.86 7.54 22.94
CA ALA A 111 -54.30 8.48 23.96
C ALA A 111 -55.61 7.99 24.58
N ILE A 112 -55.61 7.82 25.91
CA ILE A 112 -56.81 7.50 26.68
C ILE A 112 -57.36 8.80 27.25
N GLY A 113 -58.49 9.27 26.71
CA GLY A 113 -59.24 10.39 27.28
C GLY A 113 -60.20 9.89 28.35
N ILE A 114 -60.02 10.35 29.59
CA ILE A 114 -60.96 10.08 30.70
C ILE A 114 -61.88 11.29 30.86
N LYS A 115 -63.20 11.09 30.69
CA LYS A 115 -64.20 12.14 30.91
C LYS A 115 -64.50 12.29 32.42
N ALA A 116 -65.00 13.46 32.82
CA ALA A 116 -65.34 13.77 34.21
C ALA A 116 -66.40 12.85 34.84
N ASP A 117 -67.17 12.13 34.01
CA ASP A 117 -68.17 11.12 34.43
C ASP A 117 -67.58 9.70 34.58
N GLY A 118 -66.26 9.53 34.42
CA GLY A 118 -65.55 8.26 34.57
C GLY A 118 -65.54 7.39 33.30
N THR A 119 -66.18 7.83 32.21
CA THR A 119 -66.20 7.07 30.95
C THR A 119 -64.90 7.29 30.16
N THR A 120 -64.25 6.20 29.75
CA THR A 120 -63.07 6.25 28.87
C THR A 120 -63.47 6.25 27.40
N LYS A 121 -62.82 7.10 26.61
CA LYS A 121 -62.87 7.03 25.14
C LYS A 121 -61.45 6.85 24.63
N ASN A 122 -61.20 5.75 23.93
CA ASN A 122 -59.94 5.51 23.25
C ASN A 122 -59.94 6.31 21.95
N GLU A 123 -58.93 7.14 21.76
CA GLU A 123 -58.68 7.81 20.48
C GLU A 123 -57.32 7.34 19.97
N GLU A 124 -57.37 6.55 18.90
CA GLU A 124 -56.19 5.99 18.25
C GLU A 124 -55.72 6.99 17.19
N TYR A 125 -54.59 7.66 17.44
CA TYR A 125 -54.02 8.62 16.50
C TYR A 125 -52.78 8.00 15.86
N SER A 126 -52.90 7.64 14.58
CA SER A 126 -51.77 7.18 13.78
C SER A 126 -51.32 8.30 12.86
N GLU A 127 -50.23 8.98 13.21
CA GLU A 127 -49.58 9.92 12.31
C GLU A 127 -48.75 9.12 11.28
N SER A 128 -49.37 8.82 10.13
CA SER A 128 -48.62 8.25 9.00
C SER A 128 -47.68 9.32 8.44
N PRO A 129 -46.41 9.02 8.17
CA PRO A 129 -45.56 9.97 7.46
C PRO A 129 -46.17 10.20 6.07
N ASP A 130 -46.63 11.42 5.85
CA ASP A 130 -47.25 11.82 4.60
C ASP A 130 -46.30 11.55 3.43
N LYS A 131 -46.87 11.07 2.32
CA LYS A 131 -46.20 10.43 1.17
C LYS A 131 -44.97 11.20 0.66
N LEU A 132 -43.78 10.88 1.15
CA LEU A 132 -42.53 11.28 0.49
C LEU A 132 -42.09 10.16 -0.45
N LYS A 133 -42.09 10.47 -1.76
CA LYS A 133 -41.60 9.56 -2.81
C LYS A 133 -40.14 9.21 -2.53
N LEU A 134 -39.88 7.96 -2.14
CA LEU A 134 -38.55 7.38 -2.11
C LEU A 134 -38.02 7.24 -3.54
N VAL A 135 -37.29 8.25 -4.02
CA VAL A 135 -36.39 8.09 -5.17
C VAL A 135 -35.02 8.64 -4.78
N ALA A 136 -34.35 7.93 -3.87
CA ALA A 136 -32.90 8.02 -3.77
C ALA A 136 -32.35 6.68 -4.22
N LYS A 137 -31.85 6.64 -5.47
CA LYS A 137 -30.94 5.56 -5.86
C LYS A 137 -29.77 5.56 -4.87
N PRO A 138 -29.22 4.39 -4.50
CA PRO A 138 -28.01 4.36 -3.68
C PRO A 138 -26.92 5.11 -4.44
N ASN A 139 -26.61 6.33 -4.00
CA ASN A 139 -25.50 7.10 -4.54
C ASN A 139 -24.24 6.50 -3.93
N ASN A 140 -23.77 5.40 -4.53
CA ASN A 140 -22.50 4.77 -4.20
C ASN A 140 -21.37 5.73 -4.62
N THR A 141 -21.10 6.73 -3.79
CA THR A 141 -20.12 7.81 -4.09
C THR A 141 -18.84 7.63 -3.28
N GLU A 142 -18.77 6.64 -2.38
CA GLU A 142 -17.56 6.31 -1.65
C GLU A 142 -16.76 5.27 -2.44
N LYS A 143 -15.58 5.67 -2.92
CA LYS A 143 -14.64 4.79 -3.60
C LYS A 143 -14.33 3.58 -2.72
N THR A 144 -14.61 2.39 -3.23
CA THR A 144 -14.21 1.11 -2.64
C THR A 144 -12.74 1.17 -2.22
N LYS A 145 -12.44 1.03 -0.92
CA LYS A 145 -11.05 0.99 -0.46
C LYS A 145 -10.54 -0.44 -0.56
N ILE A 146 -9.71 -0.72 -1.56
CA ILE A 146 -9.06 -2.02 -1.73
C ILE A 146 -7.69 -2.00 -1.05
N ARG A 147 -7.46 -2.95 -0.16
CA ARG A 147 -6.15 -3.21 0.46
C ARG A 147 -5.68 -4.61 0.12
N TRP A 148 -4.40 -4.73 -0.23
CA TRP A 148 -3.79 -6.01 -0.55
C TRP A 148 -2.89 -6.47 0.59
N PHE A 149 -2.96 -7.73 0.98
CA PHE A 149 -2.12 -8.30 2.04
C PHE A 149 -1.34 -9.49 1.50
N PHE A 150 -0.08 -9.64 1.92
CA PHE A 150 0.66 -10.88 1.68
C PHE A 150 0.12 -11.96 2.61
N ARG A 151 -0.14 -13.16 2.09
CA ARG A 151 -0.70 -14.26 2.90
C ARG A 151 0.26 -14.83 3.95
N ASP A 152 1.55 -14.67 3.71
CA ASP A 152 2.67 -15.20 4.50
C ASP A 152 3.43 -14.10 5.24
N TRP A 153 2.90 -12.88 5.29
CA TRP A 153 3.37 -11.85 6.20
C TRP A 153 2.67 -12.04 7.55
N SER A 154 3.47 -12.25 8.60
CA SER A 154 2.99 -12.64 9.93
C SER A 154 2.70 -11.47 10.85
N GLU A 155 3.17 -10.25 10.53
CA GLU A 155 2.87 -9.08 11.35
C GLU A 155 1.53 -8.49 10.93
N PRO A 156 0.68 -8.09 11.89
CA PRO A 156 -0.66 -7.57 11.61
C PRO A 156 -0.63 -6.22 10.89
N ASP A 157 0.49 -5.50 10.98
CA ASP A 157 0.61 -4.13 10.52
C ASP A 157 1.31 -4.06 9.16
N GLY A 158 0.50 -3.86 8.13
CA GLY A 158 0.95 -3.42 6.81
C GLY A 158 0.29 -4.19 5.67
N ASP A 159 -0.47 -3.48 4.85
CA ASP A 159 -0.79 -3.95 3.50
C ASP A 159 0.48 -3.98 2.62
N VAL A 160 0.37 -4.62 1.45
CA VAL A 160 1.44 -4.78 0.47
C VAL A 160 2.08 -3.44 0.13
N VAL A 161 1.29 -2.39 -0.11
CA VAL A 161 1.80 -1.07 -0.49
C VAL A 161 2.61 -0.48 0.65
N THR A 162 2.06 -0.49 1.87
CA THR A 162 2.73 -0.02 3.09
C THR A 162 4.06 -0.74 3.31
N LEU A 163 4.11 -2.05 3.12
CA LEU A 163 5.34 -2.84 3.29
C LEU A 163 6.37 -2.53 2.20
N CYS A 164 5.92 -2.35 0.95
CA CYS A 164 6.78 -1.94 -0.16
C CYS A 164 7.37 -0.54 0.05
N GLU A 165 6.57 0.43 0.54
CA GLU A 165 7.02 1.78 0.88
C GLU A 165 8.08 1.77 1.98
N ARG A 166 7.84 1.01 3.06
CA ARG A 166 8.83 0.84 4.14
C ARG A 166 10.11 0.20 3.62
N TYR A 167 9.99 -0.75 2.69
CA TYR A 167 11.14 -1.44 2.12
C TYR A 167 11.97 -0.52 1.23
N ILE A 168 11.33 0.21 0.31
CA ILE A 168 12.05 1.11 -0.60
C ILE A 168 12.68 2.28 0.16
N LYS A 169 12.03 2.81 1.21
CA LYS A 169 12.64 3.82 2.09
C LYS A 169 13.93 3.33 2.74
N LYS A 170 13.99 2.07 3.18
CA LYS A 170 15.22 1.47 3.71
C LYS A 170 16.29 1.32 2.63
N LEU A 171 15.92 0.99 1.40
CA LEU A 171 16.85 0.97 0.28
C LEU A 171 17.39 2.37 -0.03
N LYS A 172 16.53 3.40 -0.03
CA LYS A 172 16.91 4.80 -0.25
C LYS A 172 18.02 5.24 0.72
N ILE A 173 17.81 5.01 2.02
CA ILE A 173 18.80 5.33 3.06
C ILE A 173 20.14 4.67 2.73
N MET A 174 20.14 3.41 2.32
CA MET A 174 21.37 2.68 2.00
C MET A 174 22.04 3.18 0.72
N VAL A 175 21.27 3.60 -0.29
CA VAL A 175 21.80 4.24 -1.51
C VAL A 175 22.45 5.57 -1.17
N GLU A 176 21.75 6.44 -0.44
CA GLU A 176 22.26 7.75 -0.02
C GLU A 176 23.52 7.62 0.84
N GLU A 177 23.57 6.68 1.79
CA GLU A 177 24.77 6.39 2.58
C GLU A 177 25.94 5.95 1.69
N ALA A 178 25.70 5.09 0.71
CA ALA A 178 26.74 4.61 -0.20
C ALA A 178 27.26 5.74 -1.10
N GLU A 179 26.38 6.56 -1.66
CA GLU A 179 26.74 7.72 -2.49
C GLU A 179 27.53 8.74 -1.69
N ASN A 180 27.10 9.07 -0.47
CA ASN A 180 27.82 10.00 0.39
C ASN A 180 29.23 9.49 0.75
N LYS A 181 29.37 8.19 0.96
CA LYS A 181 30.64 7.57 1.38
C LYS A 181 31.59 7.30 0.21
N PHE A 182 31.05 6.91 -0.95
CA PHE A 182 31.85 6.36 -2.07
C PHE A 182 31.68 7.13 -3.39
N GLY A 183 30.70 8.04 -3.49
CA GLY A 183 30.37 8.80 -4.70
C GLY A 183 31.38 9.88 -5.10
N LYS A 184 32.38 10.17 -4.25
CA LYS A 184 33.43 11.17 -4.53
C LYS A 184 34.48 10.76 -5.60
N ALA A 185 34.17 9.79 -6.44
CA ALA A 185 35.03 9.33 -7.54
C ALA A 185 34.51 9.65 -8.96
N LYS A 186 33.51 10.52 -9.14
CA LYS A 186 33.21 11.11 -10.46
C LYS A 186 34.14 12.33 -10.69
N ALA A 187 35.35 12.07 -11.18
CA ALA A 187 36.31 13.07 -11.65
C ALA A 187 35.68 13.98 -12.73
N PRO A 188 36.13 15.25 -12.88
CA PRO A 188 35.45 16.27 -13.67
C PRO A 188 35.40 15.90 -15.15
N GLN A 189 34.22 16.06 -15.75
CA GLN A 189 34.02 16.05 -17.19
C GLN A 189 34.96 17.09 -17.81
N LYS A 190 35.99 16.60 -18.54
CA LYS A 190 36.83 17.43 -19.39
C LYS A 190 35.92 18.22 -20.32
N ARG A 191 35.83 19.54 -20.14
CA ARG A 191 35.28 20.44 -21.15
C ARG A 191 36.15 20.26 -22.40
N LEU A 192 35.59 19.66 -23.45
CA LEU A 192 36.15 19.82 -24.79
C LEU A 192 36.02 21.30 -25.15
N THR A 193 37.12 22.03 -25.03
CA THR A 193 37.30 23.28 -25.76
C THR A 193 37.51 22.92 -27.22
N TYR A 194 36.52 23.16 -28.07
CA TYR A 194 36.75 23.24 -29.51
C TYR A 194 37.37 24.61 -29.79
N LYS A 195 38.56 24.58 -30.41
CA LYS A 195 39.16 25.71 -31.13
C LYS A 195 38.46 25.88 -32.46
#